data_AF-A0AAN9HBG5-F1
#
_entry.id   AF-A0AAN9HBG5-F1
#
_cell.length_a   1.000
_cell.length_b   1.000
_cell.length_c   1.000
_cell.angle_alpha   90.00
_cell.angle_beta   90.00
_cell.angle_gamma   90.00
#
_symmetry.space_group_name_H-M   'P 1'
#
loop_
_entity.id
_entity.type
_entity.pdbx_description
1 polymer ?
#
loop_
_entity_poly.entity_id
_entity_poly.type
_entity_poly.pdbx_seq_one_letter_code
_entity_poly.pdbx_strand_id
1 'polypeptide(L)'
;MTVRLCVGAFLFKHMASHPQSSKTMFLHCELDFGPETPTPSAKSCMYNTRTKKWTELYGDASVCNCCASTCPASPRMSGKSMITSESWELKMGRETSSPEEPMPEFPLAGYDFEFSWESDDF
;
A
#
# COMPACT_ATOMS: atom_id res chain seq x y z
N MET A 1 2.47 -19.34 -7.45
CA MET A 1 1.54 -18.26 -7.01
C MET A 1 2.38 -17.11 -6.51
N THR A 2 2.04 -15.87 -6.85
CA THR A 2 2.86 -14.69 -6.53
C THR A 2 1.98 -13.65 -5.86
N VAL A 3 2.35 -13.19 -4.67
CA VAL A 3 1.64 -12.13 -3.96
C VAL A 3 2.30 -10.80 -4.28
N ARG A 4 1.54 -9.84 -4.82
CA ARG A 4 1.97 -8.45 -5.04
C ARG A 4 1.25 -7.56 -4.02
N LEU A 5 2.02 -6.80 -3.24
CA LEU A 5 1.50 -5.83 -2.28
C LEU A 5 1.84 -4.42 -2.75
N CYS A 6 0.86 -3.53 -2.66
CA CYS A 6 1.05 -2.10 -2.85
C CYS A 6 0.65 -1.37 -1.57
N VAL A 7 1.50 -0.47 -1.09
CA VAL A 7 1.24 0.35 0.10
C VAL A 7 1.31 1.81 -0.33
N GLY A 8 0.26 2.58 0.00
CA GLY A 8 0.28 4.02 -0.27
C GLY A 8 1.40 4.70 0.50
N ALA A 9 2.02 5.74 -0.07
CA ALA A 9 3.07 6.49 0.61
C ALA A 9 2.48 7.21 1.85
N PHE A 10 3.19 7.14 2.98
CA PHE A 10 2.79 7.81 4.22
C PHE A 10 4.01 8.29 5.00
N LEU A 11 3.79 9.17 5.98
CA LEU A 11 4.82 9.67 6.89
C LEU A 11 4.33 9.59 8.34
N PHE A 12 5.20 9.18 9.26
CA PHE A 12 4.88 9.24 10.68
C PHE A 12 4.84 10.70 11.16
N LYS A 13 3.83 11.06 11.96
CA LYS A 13 3.61 12.44 12.46
C LYS A 13 4.86 13.06 13.10
N HIS A 14 5.63 12.28 13.86
CA HIS A 14 6.86 12.73 14.51
C HIS A 14 7.96 13.14 13.51
N MET A 15 8.00 12.51 12.33
CA MET A 15 8.92 12.89 11.25
C MET A 15 8.44 14.10 10.45
N ALA A 16 7.13 14.36 10.44
CA ALA A 16 6.59 15.59 9.86
C ALA A 16 6.99 16.83 10.70
N SER A 17 7.05 16.71 12.03
CA SER A 17 7.36 17.81 12.93
C SER A 17 8.85 18.13 13.08
N HIS A 18 9.75 17.21 12.70
CA HIS A 18 11.21 17.39 12.79
C HIS A 18 11.85 17.35 11.39
N PRO A 19 11.83 18.46 10.64
CA PRO A 19 12.28 18.49 9.23
C PRO A 19 13.79 18.31 9.02
N GLN A 20 14.59 18.17 10.08
CA GLN A 20 16.07 18.17 10.03
C GLN A 20 16.73 16.79 10.21
N SER A 21 15.97 15.72 10.47
CA SER A 21 16.49 14.35 10.49
C SER A 21 16.20 13.64 9.17
N SER A 22 17.12 12.76 8.72
CA SER A 22 16.88 11.87 7.59
C SER A 22 15.54 11.14 7.75
N LYS A 23 14.62 11.36 6.80
CA LYS A 23 13.28 10.75 6.81
C LYS A 23 13.31 9.41 6.07
N THR A 24 14.12 8.47 6.56
CA THR A 24 14.15 7.12 6.00
C THR A 24 13.04 6.27 6.60
N MET A 25 12.35 5.51 5.76
CA MET A 25 11.34 4.55 6.16
C MET A 25 11.72 3.17 5.65
N PHE A 26 11.41 2.16 6.46
CA PHE A 26 11.70 0.77 6.16
C PHE A 26 10.39 -0.02 6.20
N LEU A 27 10.24 -0.97 5.28
CA LEU A 27 9.17 -1.95 5.28
C LEU A 27 9.78 -3.31 5.64
N HIS A 28 9.35 -3.87 6.77
CA HIS A 28 9.71 -5.24 7.16
C HIS A 28 8.53 -6.16 6.88
N CYS A 29 8.78 -7.23 6.11
CA CYS A 29 7.78 -8.24 5.79
C CYS A 29 8.20 -9.59 6.40
N GLU A 30 7.27 -10.26 7.06
CA GLU A 30 7.37 -11.70 7.35
C GLU A 30 6.60 -12.45 6.26
N LEU A 31 7.28 -13.37 5.57
CA LEU A 31 6.68 -14.20 4.54
C LEU A 31 6.55 -15.63 5.06
N ASP A 32 5.40 -16.26 4.78
CA ASP A 32 5.12 -17.63 5.14
C ASP A 32 4.50 -18.38 3.95
N PHE A 33 4.77 -19.68 3.86
CA PHE A 33 4.24 -20.53 2.80
C PHE A 33 3.02 -21.29 3.33
N GLY A 34 1.85 -20.89 2.84
CA GLY A 34 0.59 -21.55 3.15
C GLY A 34 0.28 -22.73 2.22
N PRO A 35 -0.77 -23.51 2.55
CA PRO A 35 -1.38 -24.45 1.61
C PRO A 35 -1.93 -23.71 0.38
N GLU A 36 -2.15 -24.46 -0.71
CA GLU A 36 -2.69 -23.94 -1.97
C GLU A 36 -4.11 -23.36 -1.80
N THR A 37 -4.94 -24.01 -0.98
CA THR A 37 -6.26 -23.50 -0.60
C THR A 37 -6.12 -22.57 0.60
N PRO A 38 -6.63 -21.32 0.55
CA PRO A 38 -6.49 -20.38 1.65
C PRO A 38 -7.22 -20.88 2.89
N THR A 39 -6.68 -20.57 4.06
CA THR A 39 -7.26 -20.88 5.36
C THR A 39 -7.31 -19.63 6.21
N PRO A 40 -8.15 -19.56 7.26
CA PRO A 40 -8.16 -18.41 8.17
C PRO A 40 -6.79 -18.07 8.79
N SER A 41 -5.83 -18.99 8.83
CA SER A 41 -4.46 -18.78 9.30
C SER A 41 -3.42 -18.51 8.20
N ALA A 42 -3.70 -18.85 6.93
CA ALA A 42 -2.80 -18.65 5.79
C ALA A 42 -3.62 -18.18 4.57
N LYS A 43 -3.59 -16.88 4.30
CA LYS A 43 -4.50 -16.19 3.36
C LYS A 43 -3.92 -14.84 2.93
N SER A 44 -4.44 -14.27 1.83
CA SER A 44 -4.00 -13.00 1.25
C SER A 44 -5.20 -12.07 1.05
N CYS A 45 -5.68 -11.46 2.14
CA CYS A 45 -6.88 -10.64 2.14
C CYS A 45 -6.60 -9.17 1.80
N MET A 46 -7.38 -8.60 0.89
CA MET A 46 -7.41 -7.16 0.58
C MET A 46 -8.75 -6.55 0.99
N TYR A 47 -8.73 -5.36 1.58
CA TYR A 47 -9.96 -4.63 1.89
C TYR A 47 -10.37 -3.74 0.71
N ASN A 48 -11.56 -3.98 0.16
CA ASN A 48 -12.10 -3.16 -0.90
C ASN A 48 -12.95 -2.04 -0.31
N THR A 49 -12.46 -0.80 -0.42
CA THR A 49 -13.13 0.39 0.15
C THR A 49 -14.45 0.74 -0.55
N ARG A 50 -14.60 0.38 -1.83
CA ARG A 50 -15.83 0.62 -2.61
C ARG A 50 -16.96 -0.29 -2.15
N THR A 51 -16.68 -1.58 -1.98
CA THR A 51 -17.68 -2.58 -1.56
C THR A 51 -17.77 -2.73 -0.04
N LYS A 52 -16.81 -2.14 0.69
CA LYS A 52 -16.63 -2.24 2.15
C LYS A 52 -16.48 -3.67 2.65
N LYS A 53 -15.87 -4.54 1.83
CA LYS A 53 -15.71 -5.97 2.12
C LYS A 53 -14.26 -6.41 1.97
N TRP A 54 -13.90 -7.43 2.74
CA TRP A 54 -12.66 -8.17 2.56
C TRP A 54 -12.79 -9.16 1.40
N THR A 55 -11.75 -9.24 0.58
CA THR A 55 -11.66 -10.18 -0.54
C THR A 55 -10.38 -10.97 -0.42
N GLU A 56 -10.44 -12.27 -0.66
CA GLU A 56 -9.26 -13.13 -0.77
C GLU A 56 -8.67 -13.03 -2.17
N LEU A 57 -7.33 -13.02 -2.29
CA LEU A 57 -6.64 -12.98 -3.58
C LEU A 57 -6.85 -14.27 -4.37
N TYR A 58 -6.78 -15.42 -3.68
CA TYR A 58 -6.93 -16.74 -4.29
C TYR A 58 -7.92 -17.58 -3.50
N GLY A 59 -9.18 -17.67 -3.94
CA GLY A 59 -10.17 -18.57 -3.35
C GLY A 59 -11.34 -17.83 -2.68
N ASP A 60 -11.91 -18.47 -1.66
CA ASP A 60 -13.15 -18.02 -1.04
C ASP A 60 -12.92 -16.90 -0.02
N ALA A 61 -13.73 -15.83 -0.11
CA ALA A 61 -13.59 -14.65 0.74
C ALA A 61 -13.98 -14.89 2.22
N SER A 62 -14.69 -15.97 2.55
CA SER A 62 -15.11 -16.26 3.93
C SER A 62 -13.93 -16.49 4.88
N VAL A 63 -12.78 -16.92 4.36
CA VAL A 63 -11.54 -17.07 5.14
C VAL A 63 -11.03 -15.72 5.67
N CYS A 64 -11.43 -14.61 5.04
CA CYS A 64 -11.08 -13.25 5.44
C CYS A 64 -12.07 -12.63 6.44
N ASN A 65 -13.15 -13.32 6.84
CA ASN A 65 -14.13 -12.77 7.77
C ASN A 65 -13.53 -12.35 9.12
N CYS A 66 -12.44 -13.01 9.54
CA CYS A 66 -11.72 -12.66 10.76
C CYS A 66 -10.92 -11.35 10.68
N CYS A 67 -10.68 -10.79 9.48
CA CYS A 67 -9.87 -9.58 9.30
C CYS A 67 -10.56 -8.31 9.82
N ALA A 68 -11.87 -8.35 10.08
CA ALA A 68 -12.58 -7.27 10.78
C ALA A 68 -12.27 -7.21 12.29
N SER A 69 -11.69 -8.27 12.85
CA SER A 69 -11.28 -8.34 14.26
C SER A 69 -9.86 -8.92 14.36
N THR A 70 -9.72 -10.14 14.88
CA THR A 70 -8.45 -10.82 15.07
C THR A 70 -8.53 -12.20 14.44
N CYS A 71 -7.59 -12.51 13.54
CA CYS A 71 -7.50 -13.83 12.94
C CYS A 71 -6.75 -14.81 13.84
N PRO A 72 -7.07 -16.11 13.75
CA PRO A 72 -6.31 -17.14 14.45
C PRO A 72 -4.84 -17.11 14.02
N ALA A 73 -3.95 -17.27 14.98
CA ALA A 73 -2.53 -17.37 14.70
C ALA A 73 -2.25 -18.64 13.89
N SER A 74 -1.40 -18.53 12.87
CA SER A 74 -0.80 -19.69 12.23
C SER A 74 0.01 -20.49 13.27
N PRO A 75 -0.01 -21.83 13.26
CA PRO A 75 0.94 -22.62 14.02
C PRO A 75 2.34 -22.12 13.70
N ARG A 76 3.11 -21.71 14.71
CA ARG A 76 4.45 -21.16 14.49
C ARG A 76 5.30 -22.19 13.78
N MET A 77 5.54 -21.99 12.48
CA MET A 77 6.57 -22.75 11.78
C MET A 77 7.93 -22.33 12.34
N SER A 78 8.65 -23.31 12.90
CA SER A 78 9.98 -23.09 13.46
C SER A 78 10.97 -22.84 12.32
N GLY A 79 11.22 -21.58 12.00
CA GLY A 79 12.13 -21.18 10.92
C GLY A 79 11.62 -19.96 10.15
N LYS A 80 11.51 -18.81 10.83
CA LYS A 80 11.14 -17.54 10.18
C LYS A 80 12.37 -16.94 9.53
N SER A 81 12.38 -16.82 8.21
CA SER A 81 13.37 -16.00 7.51
C SER A 81 12.85 -14.57 7.41
N MET A 82 13.58 -13.61 7.97
CA MET A 82 13.23 -12.19 7.90
C MET A 82 13.98 -11.57 6.72
N ILE A 83 13.24 -11.06 5.74
CA ILE A 83 13.79 -10.34 4.60
C ILE A 83 13.43 -8.86 4.78
N THR A 84 14.44 -7.99 4.74
CA THR A 84 14.26 -6.54 4.86
C THR A 84 14.46 -5.91 3.50
N SER A 85 13.55 -5.03 3.08
CA SER A 85 13.72 -4.26 1.84
C SER A 85 14.78 -3.19 2.01
N GLU A 86 15.31 -2.69 0.90
CA GLU A 86 16.11 -1.47 0.92
C GLU A 86 15.28 -0.28 1.42
N SER A 87 15.95 0.72 2.01
CA SER A 87 15.31 1.96 2.48
C SER A 87 14.80 2.79 1.32
N TRP A 88 13.66 3.44 1.51
CA TRP A 88 13.16 4.44 0.55
C TRP A 88 13.40 5.86 1.07
N GLU A 89 14.01 6.70 0.23
CA GLU A 89 14.14 8.12 0.51
C GLU A 89 12.86 8.85 0.09
N LEU A 90 12.15 9.41 1.06
CA LEU A 90 11.02 10.27 0.78
C LEU A 90 11.52 11.66 0.34
N LYS A 91 11.54 11.90 -0.97
CA LYS A 91 11.74 13.25 -1.51
C LYS A 91 10.49 14.08 -1.22
N MET A 92 10.53 14.87 -0.17
CA MET A 92 9.51 15.88 0.08
C MET A 92 9.66 16.98 -0.98
N GLY A 93 8.74 17.05 -1.94
CA GLY A 93 8.68 18.17 -2.86
C GLY A 93 8.58 19.47 -2.06
N ARG A 94 9.57 20.36 -2.18
CA ARG A 94 9.35 21.76 -1.84
C ARG A 94 8.40 22.29 -2.90
N GLU A 95 7.19 22.65 -2.50
CA GLU A 95 6.40 23.66 -3.19
C GLU A 95 7.25 24.94 -3.16
N THR A 96 8.17 25.06 -4.11
CA THR A 96 8.81 26.34 -4.41
C THR A 96 7.76 27.09 -5.20
N SER A 97 7.15 28.09 -4.58
CA SER A 97 6.41 29.12 -5.29
C SER A 97 7.34 29.68 -6.37
N SER A 98 7.15 29.23 -7.61
CA SER A 98 7.83 29.80 -8.77
C SER A 98 7.30 31.22 -8.99
N PRO A 99 8.14 32.18 -9.43
CA PRO A 99 7.67 33.52 -9.75
C PRO A 99 6.56 33.48 -10.80
N GLU A 100 5.56 34.33 -10.57
CA GLU A 100 4.39 34.60 -11.41
C GLU A 100 4.82 34.90 -12.86
N GLU A 101 4.64 33.94 -13.77
CA GLU A 101 4.57 34.18 -15.21
C GLU A 101 3.07 34.36 -15.56
N PRO A 102 2.69 35.39 -16.34
CA PRO A 102 1.30 35.75 -16.51
C PRO A 102 0.53 34.68 -17.30
N MET A 103 -0.55 34.21 -16.71
CA MET A 103 -1.54 33.31 -17.29
C MET A 103 -2.08 33.83 -18.63
N PRO A 104 -2.03 33.05 -19.73
CA PRO A 104 -2.91 33.31 -20.86
C PRO A 104 -4.34 32.87 -20.50
N GLU A 105 -5.29 33.79 -20.62
CA GLU A 105 -6.72 33.52 -20.43
C GLU A 105 -7.22 32.51 -21.47
N PHE A 106 -7.73 31.37 -21.01
CA PHE A 106 -8.59 30.50 -21.82
C PHE A 106 -9.79 30.02 -20.98
N PRO A 107 -10.99 29.89 -21.58
CA PRO A 107 -12.26 29.99 -20.84
C PRO A 107 -12.62 28.70 -20.10
N LEU A 108 -13.16 28.88 -18.90
CA LEU A 108 -13.69 27.85 -18.03
C LEU A 108 -14.93 27.16 -18.63
N ALA A 109 -14.81 25.87 -18.96
CA ALA A 109 -15.96 24.97 -19.00
C ALA A 109 -15.53 23.51 -18.82
N GLY A 110 -15.95 22.90 -17.70
CA GLY A 110 -16.09 21.44 -17.54
C GLY A 110 -14.82 20.64 -17.28
N TYR A 111 -14.33 20.63 -16.03
CA TYR A 111 -13.35 19.64 -15.57
C TYR A 111 -14.03 18.28 -15.39
N ASP A 112 -13.73 17.33 -16.27
CA ASP A 112 -13.86 15.90 -16.02
C ASP A 112 -12.42 15.35 -15.94
N PHE A 113 -11.94 15.05 -14.74
CA PHE A 113 -10.60 14.51 -14.54
C PHE A 113 -10.67 12.98 -14.61
N GLU A 114 -10.59 12.45 -15.84
CA GLU A 114 -10.38 11.03 -16.09
C GLU A 114 -8.99 10.61 -15.58
N PHE A 115 -8.98 9.73 -14.58
CA PHE A 115 -7.79 9.04 -14.10
C PHE A 115 -7.33 8.04 -15.18
N SER A 116 -6.48 8.49 -16.10
CA SER A 116 -5.83 7.62 -17.08
C SER A 116 -4.75 6.81 -16.38
N TRP A 117 -5.03 5.53 -16.14
CA TRP A 117 -4.00 4.55 -15.84
C TRP A 117 -3.42 4.11 -17.19
N GLU A 118 -2.30 4.71 -17.59
CA GLU A 118 -1.50 4.17 -18.69
C GLU A 118 -0.97 2.79 -18.25
N SER A 119 -1.35 1.80 -19.06
CA SER A 119 -0.89 0.42 -18.96
C SER A 119 0.44 0.33 -19.67
N ASP A 120 1.50 -0.04 -18.96
CA ASP A 120 2.74 -0.47 -19.60
C ASP A 120 2.96 -1.97 -19.37
N ASP A 121 2.99 -2.67 -20.50
CA ASP A 121 3.33 -4.08 -20.73
C ASP A 121 4.69 -4.51 -20.12
N PHE A 122 4.69 -5.54 -19.27
CA PHE A 122 5.20 -6.91 -19.51
C PHE A 122 5.12 -7.78 -18.24
#